data_AF-A0A7L3LNA0-F1
#
_entry.id   AF-A0A7L3LNA0-F1
#
_cell.length_a   1.000
_cell.length_b   1.000
_cell.length_c   1.000
_cell.angle_alpha   90.00
_cell.angle_beta   90.00
_cell.angle_gamma   90.00
#
_symmetry.space_group_name_H-M   'P 1'
#
loop_
_entity.id
_entity.type
_entity.pdbx_description
1 polymer ?
#
loop_
_entity_poly.entity_id
_entity_poly.type
_entity_poly.pdbx_seq_one_letter_code
_entity_poly.pdbx_strand_id
1 'polypeptide(L)'
;MPGLYALSCWEPLPLTSSRVKACANGYSLSITTHLLYTNPHHEPVEGIFIYPLEETEVVSGFEAVAGSRRVTFQVQNRHRAQDCC
;
A
#
# COMPACT_ATOMS: atom_id res chain seq x y z
N MET A 1 -3.50 0.32 -13.45
CA MET A 1 -3.13 -0.92 -12.72
C MET A 1 -2.68 -0.52 -11.32
N PRO A 2 -2.83 -1.35 -10.28
CA PRO A 2 -2.25 -1.04 -8.98
C PRO A 2 -0.72 -0.96 -9.08
N GLY A 3 -0.10 -0.05 -8.34
CA GLY A 3 1.35 0.05 -8.30
C GLY A 3 1.89 1.38 -7.86
N LEU A 4 3.22 1.49 -7.86
CA LEU A 4 3.97 2.69 -7.54
C LEU A 4 4.41 3.38 -8.84
N TYR A 5 4.16 4.68 -8.94
CA TYR A 5 4.44 5.49 -10.12
C TYR A 5 5.30 6.70 -9.77
N ALA A 6 6.17 7.13 -10.69
CA ALA A 6 6.86 8.40 -10.58
C ALA A 6 5.89 9.55 -10.89
N LEU A 7 5.71 10.49 -9.96
CA LEU A 7 4.69 11.55 -10.08
C LEU A 7 4.95 12.51 -11.24
N SER A 8 6.22 12.74 -11.58
CA SER A 8 6.64 13.70 -12.61
C SER A 8 6.21 13.28 -14.02
N CYS A 9 6.23 11.98 -14.32
CA CYS A 9 5.97 11.43 -15.65
C CYS A 9 4.85 10.38 -15.69
N TRP A 10 4.33 9.98 -14.53
CA TRP A 10 3.34 8.89 -14.38
C TRP A 10 3.82 7.54 -14.91
N GLU A 11 5.13 7.33 -15.01
CA GLU A 11 5.71 6.05 -15.39
C GLU A 11 5.71 5.10 -14.19
N PRO A 12 5.37 3.80 -14.40
CA PRO A 12 5.41 2.82 -13.33
C PRO A 12 6.85 2.57 -12.90
N LEU A 13 7.11 2.61 -11.58
CA LEU A 13 8.38 2.15 -11.05
C LEU A 13 8.46 0.62 -11.12
N PRO A 14 9.60 0.04 -11.53
CA PRO A 14 9.71 -1.41 -11.68
C PRO A 14 9.50 -2.16 -10.37
N LEU A 15 8.59 -3.14 -10.40
CA LEU A 15 8.37 -4.09 -9.32
C LEU A 15 9.41 -5.22 -9.43
N THR A 16 10.27 -5.34 -8.43
CA THR A 16 11.36 -6.32 -8.39
C THR A 16 10.97 -7.63 -7.73
N SER A 17 10.10 -7.58 -6.72
CA SER A 17 9.53 -8.77 -6.09
C SER A 17 8.15 -8.48 -5.55
N SER A 18 7.31 -9.52 -5.54
CA SER A 18 6.01 -9.51 -4.92
C SER A 18 5.79 -10.77 -4.10
N ARG A 19 5.14 -10.61 -2.95
CA ARG A 19 4.63 -11.71 -2.14
C ARG A 19 3.21 -11.39 -1.76
N VAL A 20 2.30 -12.27 -2.13
CA VAL A 20 0.89 -12.15 -1.78
C VAL A 20 0.54 -13.29 -0.85
N LYS A 21 -0.08 -12.96 0.28
CA LYS A 21 -0.70 -13.91 1.19
C LYS A 21 -2.18 -13.64 1.22
N ALA A 22 -2.97 -14.68 1.00
CA ALA A 22 -4.43 -14.63 1.10
C ALA A 22 -4.88 -15.56 2.23
N CYS A 23 -5.89 -15.14 2.99
CA CYS A 23 -6.52 -15.92 4.03
C CYS A 23 -8.03 -15.77 3.93
N ALA A 24 -8.74 -16.87 3.72
CA ALA A 24 -10.19 -16.91 3.73
C ALA A 24 -10.68 -17.30 5.13
N ASN A 25 -11.67 -16.58 5.65
CA ASN A 25 -12.35 -16.88 6.91
C ASN A 25 -13.86 -16.66 6.73
N GLY A 26 -14.61 -17.76 6.63
CA GLY A 26 -16.02 -17.71 6.24
C GLY A 26 -16.20 -17.03 4.88
N TYR A 27 -17.01 -15.97 4.84
CA TYR A 27 -17.27 -15.17 3.63
C TYR A 27 -16.29 -14.00 3.43
N SER A 28 -15.28 -13.87 4.28
CA SER A 28 -14.30 -12.78 4.21
C SER A 28 -12.97 -13.28 3.63
N LEU A 29 -12.38 -12.50 2.72
CA LEU A 29 -11.04 -12.72 2.20
C LEU A 29 -10.13 -11.59 2.70
N SER A 30 -9.05 -11.95 3.37
CA SER A 30 -7.98 -11.03 3.75
C SER A 30 -6.79 -11.23 2.83
N ILE A 31 -6.29 -10.14 2.24
CA ILE A 31 -5.11 -10.15 1.38
C ILE A 31 -4.04 -9.26 2.02
N THR A 32 -2.82 -9.78 2.12
CA THR A 32 -1.62 -9.03 2.52
C THR A 32 -0.60 -9.12 1.39
N THR A 33 -0.22 -7.97 0.85
CA THR A 33 0.76 -7.87 -0.23
C THR A 33 2.03 -7.20 0.27
N HIS A 34 3.17 -7.79 -0.06
CA HIS A 34 4.48 -7.16 0.08
C HIS A 34 5.03 -6.93 -1.32
N LEU A 35 5.26 -5.66 -1.67
CA LEU A 35 5.67 -5.23 -2.99
C LEU A 35 6.98 -4.46 -2.87
N LEU A 36 8.02 -4.92 -3.56
CA LEU A 36 9.32 -4.24 -3.58
C LEU A 36 9.53 -3.55 -4.91
N TYR A 37 9.63 -2.22 -4.88
CA TYR A 37 9.90 -1.40 -6.05
C TYR A 37 11.34 -0.90 -6.05
N THR A 38 11.87 -0.63 -7.24
CA THR A 38 13.17 0.04 -7.41
C THR A 38 13.00 1.37 -8.13
N ASN A 39 13.81 2.36 -7.77
CA ASN A 39 13.94 3.59 -8.56
C ASN A 39 15.03 3.35 -9.62
N PRO A 40 14.69 3.29 -10.92
CA PRO A 40 15.68 3.10 -11.98
C PRO A 40 16.43 4.38 -12.33
N HIS A 41 15.97 5.54 -11.83
CA HIS A 41 16.59 6.83 -12.11
C HIS A 41 17.76 7.11 -11.16
N HIS A 42 18.74 7.87 -11.65
CA HIS A 42 19.87 8.32 -10.84
C HIS A 42 19.46 9.29 -9.73
N GLU A 43 18.43 10.10 -10.00
CA GLU A 43 17.91 11.10 -9.09
C GLU A 43 16.76 10.56 -8.23
N PRO A 44 16.53 11.11 -7.02
CA PRO A 44 15.34 10.81 -6.24
C PRO A 44 14.06 11.12 -7.01
N VAL A 45 13.06 10.24 -6.89
CA VAL A 45 11.74 10.42 -7.49
C VAL A 45 10.68 10.59 -6.42
N GLU A 46 9.69 11.44 -6.70
CA GLU A 46 8.45 11.47 -5.93
C GLU A 46 7.54 10.34 -6.41
N GLY A 47 7.15 9.45 -5.50
CA GLY A 47 6.36 8.25 -5.81
C GLY A 47 4.92 8.37 -5.34
N ILE A 48 3.97 7.95 -6.19
CA ILE A 48 2.56 7.78 -5.83
C ILE A 48 2.17 6.30 -5.92
N PHE A 49 1.70 5.73 -4.81
CA PHE A 49 1.18 4.36 -4.78
C PHE A 49 -0.34 4.40 -4.98
N ILE A 50 -0.83 3.65 -5.97
CA ILE A 50 -2.25 3.54 -6.30
C ILE A 50 -2.69 2.10 -6.10
N TYR A 51 -3.75 1.91 -5.31
CA TYR A 51 -4.45 0.64 -5.20
C TYR A 51 -5.96 0.90 -5.34
N PRO A 52 -6.58 0.53 -6.48
CA PRO A 52 -8.02 0.66 -6.65
C PRO A 52 -8.73 -0.33 -5.71
N LEU A 53 -9.79 0.12 -5.07
CA LEU A 53 -10.65 -0.71 -4.22
C LEU A 53 -12.01 -0.83 -4.89
N GLU A 54 -12.54 -2.05 -4.89
CA GLU A 54 -13.94 -2.30 -5.19
C GLU A 54 -14.83 -1.88 -4.01
N GLU A 55 -16.14 -1.73 -4.26
CA GLU A 55 -17.12 -1.27 -3.25
C GLU A 55 -17.14 -2.12 -1.98
N THR A 56 -16.81 -3.42 -2.10
CA THR A 56 -16.81 -4.39 -1.00
C THR A 56 -15.44 -4.59 -0.36
N GLU A 57 -14.42 -3.88 -0.83
CA GLU A 57 -13.05 -3.99 -0.34
C GLU A 57 -12.67 -2.85 0.61
N VAL A 58 -11.79 -3.15 1.56
CA VAL A 58 -11.24 -2.15 2.48
C VAL A 58 -9.77 -2.43 2.74
N VAL A 59 -8.97 -1.36 2.80
CA VAL A 59 -7.58 -1.44 3.28
C VAL A 59 -7.57 -1.32 4.79
N SER A 60 -7.21 -2.40 5.49
CA SER A 60 -7.11 -2.39 6.95
C SER A 60 -5.79 -1.78 7.44
N GLY A 61 -4.73 -1.82 6.63
CA GLY A 61 -3.45 -1.19 6.92
C GLY A 61 -2.54 -1.10 5.70
N PHE A 62 -1.60 -0.15 5.76
CA PHE A 62 -0.61 0.10 4.72
C PHE A 62 0.72 0.49 5.38
N GLU A 63 1.83 0.01 4.84
CA GLU A 63 3.17 0.38 5.27
C GLU A 63 4.06 0.59 4.03
N ALA A 64 4.78 1.71 4.02
CA ALA A 64 5.77 2.04 3.02
C ALA A 64 7.12 2.27 3.68
N VAL A 65 8.17 1.67 3.11
CA VAL A 65 9.55 1.82 3.56
C VAL A 65 10.41 2.31 2.40
N ALA A 66 11.13 3.40 2.60
CA ALA A 66 12.06 3.98 1.64
C ALA A 66 13.35 4.39 2.36
N GLY A 67 14.45 3.66 2.12
CA GLY A 67 15.69 3.82 2.87
C GLY A 67 15.46 3.58 4.37
N SER A 68 15.81 4.56 5.20
CA SER A 68 15.57 4.51 6.66
C SER A 68 14.19 5.03 7.08
N ARG A 69 13.37 5.53 6.14
CA ARG A 69 12.07 6.12 6.44
C ARG A 69 10.99 5.05 6.33
N ARG A 70 10.11 5.01 7.31
CA ARG A 70 8.92 4.17 7.34
C ARG A 70 7.70 5.01 7.62
N VAL A 71 6.65 4.82 6.82
CA VAL A 71 5.35 5.45 7.00
C VAL A 71 4.30 4.35 7.07
N THR A 72 3.44 4.42 8.08
CA THR A 72 2.40 3.42 8.33
C THR A 72 1.06 4.11 8.46
N PHE A 73 0.03 3.50 7.91
CA PHE A 73 -1.36 3.89 8.03
C PHE A 73 -2.16 2.67 8.49
N GLN A 74 -3.05 2.87 9.46
CA GLN A 74 -3.99 1.85 9.90
C GLN A 74 -5.38 2.47 9.97
N VAL A 75 -6.36 1.81 9.34
CA VAL A 75 -7.75 2.20 9.50
C VAL A 75 -8.20 1.77 10.87
N GLN A 76 -8.42 2.74 11.75
CA GLN A 76 -9.05 2.48 13.04
C GLN A 76 -10.56 2.48 12.87
N ASN A 77 -11.21 1.49 13.47
CA ASN A 77 -12.67 1.41 13.48
C ASN A 77 -13.24 2.58 14.31
N ARG A 78 -14.31 3.23 13.83
CA ARG A 78 -14.89 4.43 14.45
C ARG A 78 -15.22 4.24 15.94
N HIS A 79 -15.57 3.02 16.36
CA HIS A 79 -15.85 2.70 17.76
C HIS A 79 -14.65 2.79 18.72
N ARG A 80 -13.41 2.77 18.23
CA ARG A 80 -12.20 2.98 19.07
C ARG A 80 -11.68 4.42 19.05
N ALA A 81 -12.19 5.25 18.15
CA ALA A 81 -11.80 6.66 18.04
C ALA A 81 -12.65 7.60 18.93
N GLN A 82 -13.67 7.06 19.61
CA GLN A 82 -14.48 7.77 20.62
C GLN A 82 -14.13 7.28 22.02
N ASP A 83 -12.90 7.48 22.46
CA ASP A 83 -12.54 7.52 23.88
C ASP A 83 -11.51 8.65 24.07
N CYS A 84 -12.01 9.89 24.02
CA CYS A 84 -11.37 11.07 24.61
C CYS A 84 -12.34 12.27 24.57
N CYS A 85 -13.15 12.36 25.62
CA CYS A 85 -13.63 13.59 26.30
C CYS A 85 -13.93 13.20 27.74
#